data_AF-A0A0D2JQP6-F1
#
_entry.id   AF-A0A0D2JQP6-F1
#
_cell.length_a   1.000
_cell.length_b   1.000
_cell.length_c   1.000
_cell.angle_alpha   90.00
_cell.angle_beta   90.00
_cell.angle_gamma   90.00
#
_symmetry.space_group_name_H-M   'P 1'
#
loop_
_entity.id
_entity.type
_entity.pdbx_description
1 polymer ?
#
loop_
_entity_poly.entity_id
_entity_poly.type
_entity_poly.pdbx_seq_one_letter_code
_entity_poly.pdbx_strand_id
1 'polypeptide(L)'
;MSVEDYISTSLSDTYSNIKHKATFIAWVTAGISLAMSDDGAGAPAAAEAAKKHKHVPNPRRRAKLKQAAAADDAQQLPPEERKRRAEQRRRREIALNVRAAGKTYNPHKLRKSQGGGAGGGDAAGGGVKKVKRADRVKLKAGKAHRCSHHAIVLPIYWNQRAKEKQDVLGAAQRAADALRGAGLDVAVDEGDKYTPGQKVRPRRQRLG
;
A
#
# COMPACT_ATOMS: atom_id res chain seq x y z
N MET A 1 47.30 27.49 19.95
CA MET A 1 45.89 27.15 19.71
C MET A 1 45.87 25.72 19.23
N SER A 2 45.38 24.79 20.08
CA SER A 2 45.45 23.34 19.84
C SER A 2 44.28 22.90 18.95
N VAL A 3 44.49 21.86 18.15
CA VAL A 3 43.49 21.30 17.21
C VAL A 3 42.27 20.71 17.93
N GLU A 4 42.37 20.50 19.25
CA GLU A 4 41.32 19.92 20.09
C GLU A 4 40.18 20.92 20.41
N ASP A 5 40.42 22.23 20.32
CA ASP A 5 39.39 23.23 20.63
C ASP A 5 38.41 23.50 19.47
N TYR A 6 38.68 23.00 18.27
CA TYR A 6 37.82 23.22 17.09
C TYR A 6 36.67 22.21 16.96
N ILE A 7 36.71 21.09 17.69
CA ILE A 7 35.67 20.05 17.61
C ILE A 7 34.52 20.29 18.60
N SER A 8 34.73 21.13 19.63
CA SER A 8 33.72 21.35 20.68
C SER A 8 32.63 22.38 20.32
N THR A 9 32.77 23.14 19.23
CA THR A 9 31.84 24.24 18.88
C THR A 9 30.91 23.96 17.70
N SER A 10 30.96 22.78 17.07
CA SER A 10 30.12 22.47 15.90
C SER A 10 28.89 21.58 16.20
N LEU A 11 28.63 21.21 17.45
CA LEU A 11 27.52 20.32 17.83
C LEU A 11 26.33 21.03 18.50
N SER A 12 26.41 22.33 18.77
CA SER A 12 25.32 23.09 19.43
C SER A 12 24.28 23.70 18.48
N ASP A 13 24.54 23.76 17.16
CA ASP A 13 23.69 24.53 16.23
C ASP A 13 22.63 23.73 15.45
N THR A 14 22.44 22.44 15.75
CA THR A 14 21.40 21.62 15.07
C THR A 14 20.19 21.26 15.94
N TYR A 15 20.11 21.74 17.19
CA TYR A 15 19.05 21.36 18.14
C TYR A 15 17.95 22.40 18.39
N SER A 16 17.75 23.37 17.49
CA SER A 16 16.73 24.44 17.66
C SER A 16 15.64 24.50 16.58
N ASN A 17 15.40 23.42 15.82
CA ASN A 17 14.33 23.47 14.80
C ASN A 17 13.48 22.20 14.64
N ILE A 18 13.13 21.55 15.76
CA ILE A 18 12.03 20.56 15.79
C ILE A 18 11.02 20.97 16.87
N LYS A 19 10.57 22.22 16.83
CA LYS A 19 9.23 22.57 17.31
C LYS A 19 8.30 22.40 16.13
N HIS A 20 7.72 21.21 15.96
CA HIS A 20 6.34 21.00 15.51
C HIS A 20 6.06 19.50 15.32
N LYS A 21 5.17 18.98 16.19
CA LYS A 21 4.28 17.85 15.94
C LYS A 21 4.93 16.45 15.92
N ALA A 22 5.30 15.96 17.09
CA ALA A 22 5.23 14.54 17.38
C ALA A 22 4.32 14.34 18.60
N THR A 23 3.04 14.09 18.31
CA THR A 23 2.05 13.61 19.26
C THR A 23 2.52 12.25 19.76
N PHE A 24 3.22 12.27 20.90
CA PHE A 24 3.66 11.10 21.64
C PHE A 24 2.42 10.46 22.29
N ILE A 25 1.72 9.61 21.54
CA ILE A 25 0.64 8.79 22.09
C ILE A 25 1.30 7.60 22.77
N ALA A 26 1.72 7.81 24.02
CA ALA A 26 1.98 6.75 24.97
C ALA A 26 0.63 6.16 25.41
N TRP A 27 0.37 4.89 25.06
CA TRP A 27 -0.68 4.11 25.70
C TRP A 27 -0.17 3.73 27.10
N VAL A 28 -0.43 4.59 28.08
CA VAL A 28 -0.42 4.20 29.49
C VAL A 28 -1.82 3.72 29.83
N THR A 29 -1.97 2.41 29.96
CA THR A 29 -3.13 1.75 30.55
C THR A 29 -3.20 2.10 32.04
N ALA A 30 -4.00 3.09 32.39
CA ALA A 30 -4.50 3.29 33.74
C ALA A 30 -6.02 3.13 33.69
N GLY A 31 -6.51 2.04 34.31
CA GLY A 31 -7.92 1.80 34.48
C GLY A 31 -8.58 2.91 35.27
N ILE A 32 -9.73 3.37 34.78
CA ILE A 32 -10.68 4.15 35.56
C ILE A 32 -12.04 3.48 35.42
N SER A 33 -12.57 3.18 36.59
CA SER A 33 -13.81 2.49 36.89
C SER A 33 -15.05 3.23 36.39
N LEU A 34 -15.99 2.42 35.89
CA LEU A 34 -17.40 2.36 36.28
C LEU A 34 -17.95 3.53 37.14
N ALA A 35 -18.86 4.32 36.55
CA ALA A 35 -20.03 4.94 37.19
C ALA A 35 -20.97 5.38 36.04
N MET A 36 -22.02 4.62 35.72
CA MET A 36 -23.39 4.83 36.19
C MET A 36 -23.84 6.29 36.15
N SER A 37 -24.65 6.64 35.14
CA SER A 37 -25.77 7.56 35.28
C SER A 37 -26.84 7.17 34.27
N ASP A 38 -27.95 6.75 34.88
CA ASP A 38 -29.29 6.53 34.38
C ASP A 38 -29.95 7.88 34.01
N ASP A 39 -31.19 7.79 33.54
CA ASP A 39 -32.17 8.85 33.25
C ASP A 39 -32.22 9.42 31.83
N GLY A 40 -33.37 9.20 31.19
CA GLY A 40 -33.83 10.04 30.09
C GLY A 40 -34.91 9.44 29.20
N ALA A 41 -36.08 9.17 29.77
CA ALA A 41 -37.30 8.81 29.06
C ALA A 41 -37.69 9.83 27.97
N GLY A 42 -38.24 9.36 26.84
CA GLY A 42 -38.68 10.25 25.76
C GLY A 42 -39.36 9.59 24.56
N ALA A 43 -40.48 8.90 24.83
CA ALA A 43 -41.66 8.58 24.00
C ALA A 43 -41.60 8.37 22.45
N PRO A 44 -42.38 7.39 21.93
CA PRO A 44 -42.50 7.04 20.51
C PRO A 44 -43.54 7.89 19.76
N ALA A 45 -43.16 8.51 18.64
CA ALA A 45 -44.08 9.22 17.76
C ALA A 45 -44.34 8.45 16.44
N ALA A 46 -45.53 7.86 16.42
CA ALA A 46 -46.47 7.75 15.32
C ALA A 46 -45.97 7.32 13.93
N ALA A 47 -46.35 6.08 13.59
CA ALA A 47 -46.53 5.62 12.24
C ALA A 47 -47.62 6.46 11.53
N GLU A 48 -47.25 7.19 10.48
CA GLU A 48 -48.21 7.69 9.49
C GLU A 48 -47.93 7.00 8.14
N ALA A 49 -48.68 5.94 7.90
CA ALA A 49 -48.69 5.19 6.65
C ALA A 49 -49.41 6.00 5.56
N ALA A 50 -48.69 6.95 4.95
CA ALA A 50 -49.13 7.65 3.77
C ALA A 50 -49.26 6.67 2.58
N LYS A 51 -50.49 6.37 2.19
CA LYS A 51 -50.84 5.59 0.99
C LYS A 51 -50.34 6.31 -0.27
N LYS A 52 -49.11 6.00 -0.69
CA LYS A 52 -48.53 6.48 -1.96
C LYS A 52 -49.30 5.83 -3.13
N HIS A 53 -50.18 6.61 -3.75
CA HIS A 53 -50.75 6.27 -5.05
C HIS A 53 -49.61 6.00 -6.05
N LYS A 54 -49.56 4.78 -6.59
CA LYS A 54 -48.63 4.39 -7.64
C LYS A 54 -49.01 5.12 -8.93
N HIS A 55 -48.58 6.37 -9.08
CA HIS A 55 -48.67 7.06 -10.36
C HIS A 55 -47.76 6.34 -11.34
N VAL A 56 -48.35 5.54 -12.23
CA VAL A 56 -47.63 4.92 -13.35
C VAL A 56 -47.24 6.04 -14.30
N PRO A 57 -45.95 6.39 -14.46
CA PRO A 57 -45.55 7.50 -15.30
C PRO A 57 -45.82 7.16 -16.76
N ASN A 58 -46.51 8.05 -17.48
CA ASN A 58 -46.87 7.87 -18.88
C ASN A 58 -45.61 7.55 -19.75
N PRO A 59 -45.59 6.42 -20.50
CA PRO A 59 -44.40 5.94 -21.20
C PRO A 59 -43.85 6.94 -22.23
N ARG A 60 -44.71 7.77 -22.83
CA ARG A 60 -44.29 8.80 -23.80
C ARG A 60 -43.49 9.93 -23.17
N ARG A 61 -43.87 10.39 -21.95
CA ARG A 61 -43.09 11.41 -21.23
C ARG A 61 -41.73 10.88 -20.79
N ARG A 62 -41.64 9.58 -20.50
CA ARG A 62 -40.40 8.93 -20.09
C ARG A 62 -39.35 8.89 -21.21
N ALA A 63 -39.78 8.66 -22.45
CA ALA A 63 -38.90 8.70 -23.62
C ALA A 63 -38.33 10.10 -23.88
N LYS A 64 -39.19 11.14 -23.80
CA LYS A 64 -38.77 12.54 -24.02
C LYS A 64 -37.79 13.03 -22.94
N LEU A 65 -38.03 12.73 -21.67
CA LEU A 65 -37.11 13.08 -20.57
C LEU A 65 -35.76 12.37 -20.69
N LYS A 66 -35.75 11.12 -21.17
CA LYS A 66 -34.50 10.36 -21.37
C LYS A 66 -33.66 10.92 -22.52
N GLN A 67 -34.29 11.45 -23.57
CA GLN A 67 -33.59 12.11 -24.68
C GLN A 67 -33.03 13.49 -24.27
N ALA A 68 -33.79 14.28 -23.50
CA ALA A 68 -33.32 15.58 -23.00
C ALA A 68 -32.13 15.43 -22.03
N ALA A 69 -32.19 14.48 -21.09
CA ALA A 69 -31.08 14.22 -20.15
C ALA A 69 -29.81 13.72 -20.84
N ALA A 70 -29.92 13.05 -21.99
CA ALA A 70 -28.76 12.61 -22.77
C ALA A 70 -28.07 13.75 -23.54
N ALA A 71 -28.80 14.84 -23.84
CA ALA A 71 -28.27 16.00 -24.54
C ALA A 71 -27.51 16.95 -23.58
N ASP A 72 -28.05 17.21 -22.39
CA ASP A 72 -27.42 18.10 -21.40
C ASP A 72 -26.09 17.54 -20.84
N ASP A 73 -26.01 16.22 -20.64
CA ASP A 73 -24.80 15.55 -20.15
C ASP A 73 -23.62 15.68 -21.14
N ALA A 74 -23.87 15.89 -22.43
CA ALA A 74 -22.82 15.98 -23.44
C ALA A 74 -22.11 17.35 -23.44
N GLN A 75 -22.77 18.42 -23.00
CA GLN A 75 -22.24 19.78 -23.10
C GLN A 75 -21.54 20.28 -21.83
N GLN A 76 -21.88 19.78 -20.63
CA GLN A 76 -21.32 20.31 -19.37
C GLN A 76 -20.26 19.45 -18.67
N LEU A 77 -19.98 18.23 -19.14
CA LEU A 77 -18.97 17.39 -18.47
C LEU A 77 -17.54 17.82 -18.82
N PRO A 78 -16.63 17.86 -17.83
CA PRO A 78 -15.23 18.20 -18.05
C PRO A 78 -14.58 17.22 -19.06
N PRO A 79 -13.61 17.68 -19.85
CA PRO A 79 -13.03 16.89 -20.95
C PRO A 79 -12.39 15.58 -20.48
N GLU A 80 -11.87 15.54 -19.25
CA GLU A 80 -11.39 14.33 -18.57
C GLU A 80 -12.48 13.27 -18.38
N GLU A 81 -13.66 13.68 -17.92
CA GLU A 81 -14.77 12.76 -17.63
C GLU A 81 -15.39 12.19 -18.91
N ARG A 82 -15.36 12.97 -20.02
CA ARG A 82 -15.75 12.47 -21.34
C ARG A 82 -14.87 11.31 -21.79
N LYS A 83 -13.55 11.39 -21.58
CA LYS A 83 -12.61 10.29 -21.91
C LYS A 83 -12.91 9.04 -21.09
N ARG A 84 -13.15 9.18 -19.78
CA ARG A 84 -13.52 8.06 -18.89
C ARG A 84 -14.81 7.38 -19.34
N ARG A 85 -15.86 8.15 -19.64
CA ARG A 85 -17.13 7.62 -20.13
C ARG A 85 -16.98 6.93 -21.48
N ALA A 86 -16.19 7.49 -22.40
CA ALA A 86 -15.89 6.87 -23.69
C ALA A 86 -15.15 5.53 -23.52
N GLU A 87 -14.15 5.46 -22.63
CA GLU A 87 -13.44 4.22 -22.32
C GLU A 87 -14.38 3.18 -21.69
N GLN A 88 -15.27 3.61 -20.80
CA GLN A 88 -16.25 2.72 -20.20
C GLN A 88 -17.24 2.16 -21.23
N ARG A 89 -17.73 2.97 -22.18
CA ARG A 89 -18.56 2.51 -23.31
C ARG A 89 -17.81 1.49 -24.16
N ARG A 90 -16.56 1.79 -24.52
CA ARG A 90 -15.69 0.87 -25.26
C ARG A 90 -15.50 -0.47 -24.55
N ARG A 91 -15.27 -0.47 -23.23
CA ARG A 91 -15.15 -1.71 -22.43
C ARG A 91 -16.45 -2.51 -22.43
N ARG A 92 -17.60 -1.84 -22.35
CA ARG A 92 -18.93 -2.49 -22.40
C ARG A 92 -19.21 -3.10 -23.77
N GLU A 93 -18.91 -2.38 -24.85
CA GLU A 93 -19.05 -2.88 -26.23
C GLU A 93 -18.20 -4.12 -26.46
N ILE A 94 -16.95 -4.13 -25.99
CA ILE A 94 -16.09 -5.30 -26.11
C ILE A 94 -16.62 -6.48 -25.29
N ALA A 95 -17.13 -6.23 -24.08
CA ALA A 95 -17.75 -7.28 -23.28
C ALA A 95 -18.98 -7.89 -23.96
N LEU A 96 -19.81 -7.07 -24.61
CA LEU A 96 -20.95 -7.53 -25.40
C LEU A 96 -20.50 -8.34 -26.63
N ASN A 97 -19.49 -7.89 -27.37
CA ASN A 97 -18.95 -8.62 -28.53
C ASN A 97 -18.33 -9.97 -28.12
N VAL A 98 -17.60 -10.02 -27.00
CA VAL A 98 -17.02 -11.27 -26.49
C VAL A 98 -18.11 -12.25 -26.06
N ARG A 99 -19.19 -11.75 -25.45
CA ARG A 99 -20.36 -12.56 -25.10
C ARG A 99 -21.12 -13.05 -26.33
N ALA A 100 -21.31 -12.19 -27.33
CA ALA A 100 -21.94 -12.56 -28.60
C ALA A 100 -21.14 -13.64 -29.35
N ALA A 101 -19.81 -13.63 -29.22
CA ALA A 101 -18.92 -14.67 -29.74
C ALA A 101 -18.92 -15.99 -28.91
N GLY A 102 -19.79 -16.12 -27.91
CA GLY A 102 -19.88 -17.31 -27.05
C GLY A 102 -18.71 -17.47 -26.06
N LYS A 103 -17.86 -16.45 -25.91
CA LYS A 103 -16.68 -16.51 -25.03
C LYS A 103 -16.97 -15.81 -23.70
N THR A 104 -16.39 -16.29 -22.62
CA THR A 104 -16.46 -15.63 -21.31
C THR A 104 -15.57 -14.38 -21.30
N TYR A 105 -16.16 -13.21 -21.02
CA TYR A 105 -15.42 -11.97 -20.89
C TYR A 105 -14.49 -12.00 -19.68
N ASN A 106 -13.19 -11.81 -19.90
CA ASN A 106 -12.19 -11.67 -18.84
C ASN A 106 -11.58 -10.25 -18.87
N PRO A 107 -11.86 -9.39 -17.87
CA PRO A 107 -11.40 -8.00 -17.88
C PRO A 107 -9.87 -7.85 -17.83
N HIS A 108 -9.15 -8.80 -17.24
CA HIS A 108 -7.68 -8.74 -17.15
C HIS A 108 -7.00 -8.98 -18.50
N LYS A 109 -7.55 -9.86 -19.35
CA LYS A 109 -7.00 -10.11 -20.69
C LYS A 109 -7.15 -8.90 -21.60
N LEU A 110 -8.26 -8.16 -21.46
CA LEU A 110 -8.53 -6.97 -22.26
C LEU A 110 -7.56 -5.82 -21.96
N ARG A 111 -7.22 -5.61 -20.68
CA ARG A 111 -6.23 -4.59 -20.28
C ARG A 111 -4.85 -4.86 -20.87
N LYS A 112 -4.46 -6.14 -21.01
CA LYS A 112 -3.17 -6.53 -21.61
C LYS A 112 -3.12 -6.32 -23.12
N SER A 113 -4.25 -6.45 -23.82
CA SER A 113 -4.31 -6.24 -25.27
C SER A 113 -4.51 -4.77 -25.67
N GLN A 114 -5.17 -3.96 -24.84
CA GLN A 114 -5.40 -2.52 -25.12
C GLN A 114 -4.35 -1.60 -24.52
N GLY A 115 -3.82 -1.93 -23.35
CA GLY A 115 -2.65 -1.26 -22.80
C GLY A 115 -1.45 -1.76 -23.56
N GLY A 116 -1.14 -1.10 -24.67
CA GLY A 116 -0.03 -1.42 -25.55
C GLY A 116 1.18 -1.87 -24.75
N GLY A 117 1.44 -3.17 -24.77
CA GLY A 117 2.77 -3.69 -24.55
C GLY A 117 3.64 -3.20 -25.69
N ALA A 118 3.99 -1.91 -25.68
CA ALA A 118 5.11 -1.33 -26.40
C ALA A 118 6.43 -1.78 -25.75
N GLY A 119 6.51 -3.09 -25.52
CA GLY A 119 7.67 -3.86 -25.13
C GLY A 119 7.65 -5.12 -26.00
N GLY A 120 7.53 -4.90 -27.31
CA GLY A 120 7.87 -5.87 -28.32
C GLY A 120 9.37 -6.11 -28.27
N GLY A 121 9.78 -7.01 -27.38
CA GLY A 121 11.03 -7.72 -27.53
C GLY A 121 10.75 -8.88 -28.47
N ASP A 122 11.30 -8.78 -29.68
CA ASP A 122 11.29 -9.82 -30.69
C ASP A 122 11.61 -11.18 -30.09
N ALA A 123 10.69 -12.11 -30.31
CA ALA A 123 10.83 -13.50 -29.99
C ALA A 123 11.75 -14.16 -31.03
N ALA A 124 13.06 -14.06 -30.82
CA ALA A 124 13.98 -15.12 -31.22
C ALA A 124 14.00 -16.18 -30.10
N GLY A 125 13.28 -17.28 -30.36
CA GLY A 125 13.51 -18.62 -29.85
C GLY A 125 14.21 -18.79 -28.49
N GLY A 126 13.47 -18.62 -27.41
CA GLY A 126 13.89 -19.06 -26.09
C GLY A 126 12.68 -19.54 -25.31
N GLY A 127 12.30 -20.81 -25.49
CA GLY A 127 11.24 -21.44 -24.72
C GLY A 127 11.50 -21.23 -23.24
N VAL A 128 10.79 -20.29 -22.61
CA VAL A 128 10.83 -20.10 -21.16
C VAL A 128 10.14 -21.32 -20.58
N LYS A 129 10.93 -22.38 -20.36
CA LYS A 129 10.57 -23.50 -19.50
C LYS A 129 10.01 -22.85 -18.24
N LYS A 130 8.75 -23.13 -17.92
CA LYS A 130 8.19 -22.89 -16.60
C LYS A 130 9.09 -23.65 -15.63
N VAL A 131 10.14 -22.98 -15.15
CA VAL A 131 10.98 -23.51 -14.09
C VAL A 131 10.02 -23.73 -12.95
N LYS A 132 9.76 -25.01 -12.64
CA LYS A 132 8.97 -25.43 -11.50
C LYS A 132 9.43 -24.56 -10.33
N ARG A 133 8.49 -23.94 -9.62
CA ARG A 133 8.74 -23.12 -8.42
C ARG A 133 9.65 -23.80 -7.37
N ALA A 134 9.90 -25.10 -7.49
CA ALA A 134 10.86 -25.86 -6.71
C ALA A 134 12.33 -25.36 -6.82
N ASP A 135 12.75 -24.76 -7.94
CA ASP A 135 14.15 -24.33 -8.10
C ASP A 135 14.41 -22.86 -7.70
N ARG A 136 13.36 -22.06 -7.47
CA ARG A 136 13.52 -20.63 -7.13
C ARG A 136 13.90 -20.38 -5.67
N VAL A 137 13.83 -21.38 -4.78
CA VAL A 137 14.31 -21.26 -3.39
C VAL A 137 14.90 -22.59 -2.89
N LYS A 138 15.72 -23.27 -3.70
CA LYS A 138 16.82 -24.03 -3.10
C LYS A 138 17.95 -23.05 -2.81
N LEU A 139 17.70 -22.13 -1.87
CA LEU A 139 18.80 -21.63 -1.06
C LEU A 139 19.46 -22.90 -0.53
N LYS A 140 20.71 -23.17 -0.92
CA LYS A 140 21.49 -24.29 -0.38
C LYS A 140 21.49 -24.11 1.14
N ALA A 141 20.53 -24.73 1.82
CA ALA A 141 20.38 -24.68 3.27
C ALA A 141 21.63 -25.25 3.97
N GLY A 142 22.50 -25.93 3.24
CA GLY A 142 23.77 -26.49 3.71
C GLY A 142 24.99 -25.57 3.68
N LYS A 143 24.93 -24.34 3.14
CA LYS A 143 25.99 -23.32 3.38
C LYS A 143 25.42 -22.12 4.12
N ALA A 144 24.70 -22.44 5.19
CA ALA A 144 24.30 -21.50 6.21
C ALA A 144 25.56 -21.11 7.01
N HIS A 145 26.45 -20.28 6.43
CA HIS A 145 27.64 -19.77 7.12
C HIS A 145 27.24 -19.31 8.52
N ARG A 146 27.87 -19.88 9.56
CA ARG A 146 27.69 -19.46 10.95
C ARG A 146 27.73 -17.93 10.97
N CYS A 147 26.71 -17.29 11.52
CA CYS A 147 26.77 -15.84 11.67
C CYS A 147 27.86 -15.57 12.70
N SER A 148 28.97 -14.99 12.25
CA SER A 148 30.10 -14.63 13.11
C SER A 148 29.76 -13.50 14.08
N HIS A 149 28.65 -12.79 13.82
CA HIS A 149 28.22 -11.63 14.59
C HIS A 149 27.38 -12.02 15.81
N HIS A 150 27.57 -11.31 16.91
CA HIS A 150 26.79 -11.44 18.15
C HIS A 150 25.35 -10.94 17.96
N ALA A 151 25.17 -9.85 17.21
CA ALA A 151 23.85 -9.28 16.93
C ALA A 151 23.72 -8.83 15.47
N ILE A 152 22.49 -8.74 14.98
CA ILE A 152 22.19 -8.21 13.65
C ILE A 152 21.01 -7.23 13.75
N VAL A 153 21.22 -6.00 13.29
CA VAL A 153 20.17 -4.98 13.20
C VAL A 153 19.42 -5.17 11.88
N LEU A 154 18.09 -5.32 11.97
CA LEU A 154 17.20 -5.52 10.84
C LEU A 154 16.35 -4.26 10.60
N PRO A 155 16.75 -3.34 9.70
CA PRO A 155 15.90 -2.22 9.32
C PRO A 155 14.61 -2.73 8.66
N ILE A 156 13.46 -2.26 9.14
CA ILE A 156 12.14 -2.55 8.58
C ILE A 156 11.57 -1.24 8.03
N TYR A 157 11.40 -1.17 6.72
CA TYR A 157 10.78 -0.03 6.04
C TYR A 157 9.87 -0.53 4.92
N TRP A 158 8.90 0.31 4.54
CA TRP A 158 8.03 0.04 3.39
C TRP A 158 8.59 0.71 2.15
N ASN A 159 8.75 -0.06 1.06
CA ASN A 159 9.43 0.38 -0.15
C ASN A 159 8.79 1.58 -0.88
N GLN A 160 7.60 2.02 -0.48
CA GLN A 160 6.88 3.10 -1.15
C GLN A 160 7.43 4.50 -0.82
N ARG A 161 8.37 4.62 0.13
CA ARG A 161 8.86 5.91 0.63
C ARG A 161 10.39 5.96 0.68
N ALA A 162 11.00 6.49 -0.38
CA ALA A 162 12.46 6.57 -0.51
C ALA A 162 13.13 7.42 0.59
N LYS A 163 12.49 8.49 1.06
CA LYS A 163 13.00 9.32 2.18
C LYS A 163 13.03 8.53 3.48
N GLU A 164 11.93 7.86 3.81
CA GLU A 164 11.81 7.02 5.02
C GLU A 164 12.85 5.88 5.05
N LYS A 165 13.18 5.31 3.88
CA LYS A 165 14.24 4.31 3.77
C LYS A 165 15.59 4.82 4.27
N GLN A 166 15.99 6.04 3.86
CA GLN A 166 17.28 6.61 4.28
C GLN A 166 17.30 6.89 5.79
N ASP A 167 16.19 7.41 6.34
CA ASP A 167 16.06 7.68 7.77
C ASP A 167 16.15 6.39 8.61
N VAL A 168 15.49 5.32 8.16
CA VAL A 168 15.52 4.01 8.84
C VAL A 168 16.91 3.39 8.77
N LEU A 169 17.58 3.47 7.62
CA LEU A 169 18.96 2.98 7.49
C LEU A 169 19.93 3.78 8.38
N GLY A 170 19.79 5.10 8.42
CA GLY A 170 20.59 5.95 9.32
C GLY A 170 20.35 5.63 10.80
N ALA A 171 19.10 5.41 11.21
CA ALA A 171 18.78 4.98 12.57
C ALA A 171 19.35 3.60 12.90
N ALA A 172 19.26 2.64 11.98
CA ALA A 172 19.82 1.30 12.14
C ALA A 172 21.36 1.32 12.29
N GLN A 173 22.04 2.18 11.51
CA GLN A 173 23.48 2.34 11.62
C GLN A 173 23.89 2.92 12.98
N ARG A 174 23.22 3.98 13.45
CA ARG A 174 23.47 4.55 14.79
C ARG A 174 23.28 3.52 15.91
N ALA A 175 22.24 2.68 15.80
CA ALA A 175 22.01 1.60 16.76
C ALA A 175 23.15 0.56 16.73
N ALA A 176 23.63 0.20 15.54
CA ALA A 176 24.76 -0.71 15.40
C ALA A 176 26.05 -0.12 15.97
N ASP A 177 26.32 1.17 15.74
CA ASP A 177 27.50 1.85 16.29
C ASP A 177 27.45 1.93 17.82
N ALA A 178 26.28 2.18 18.40
CA ALA A 178 26.10 2.14 19.85
C ALA A 178 26.38 0.74 20.44
N LEU A 179 25.92 -0.32 19.76
CA LEU A 179 26.18 -1.70 20.19
C LEU A 179 27.65 -2.10 20.02
N ARG A 180 28.32 -1.63 18.95
CA ARG A 180 29.76 -1.81 18.76
C ARG A 180 30.56 -1.08 19.84
N GLY A 181 30.12 0.12 20.25
CA GLY A 181 30.70 0.85 21.38
C GLY A 181 30.61 0.07 22.70
N ALA A 182 29.63 -0.83 22.84
CA ALA A 182 29.51 -1.76 23.97
C ALA A 182 30.33 -3.06 23.80
N GLY A 183 31.15 -3.18 22.75
CA GLY A 183 32.00 -4.34 22.49
C GLY A 183 31.30 -5.51 21.77
N LEU A 184 30.09 -5.32 21.24
CA LEU A 184 29.39 -6.36 20.49
C LEU A 184 29.76 -6.32 19.00
N ASP A 185 30.05 -7.48 18.42
CA ASP A 185 30.14 -7.62 16.95
C ASP A 185 28.73 -7.58 16.35
N VAL A 186 28.41 -6.46 15.70
CA VAL A 186 27.08 -6.17 15.15
C VAL A 186 27.13 -5.86 13.66
N ALA A 187 26.29 -6.54 12.89
CA ALA A 187 26.07 -6.29 11.47
C ALA A 187 24.71 -5.63 11.19
N VAL A 188 24.62 -4.83 10.13
CA VAL A 188 23.36 -4.23 9.65
C VAL A 188 22.94 -4.94 8.36
N ASP A 189 21.68 -5.37 8.28
CA ASP A 189 21.14 -6.07 7.11
C ASP A 189 20.40 -5.10 6.17
N GLU A 190 21.14 -4.50 5.24
CA GLU A 190 20.60 -3.54 4.26
C GLU A 190 19.77 -4.20 3.14
N GLY A 191 19.75 -5.52 3.06
CA GLY A 191 19.18 -6.26 1.93
C GLY A 191 17.65 -6.17 1.89
N ASP A 192 17.09 -5.58 0.84
CA ASP A 192 15.62 -5.45 0.68
C ASP A 192 14.98 -6.66 -0.04
N LYS A 193 15.79 -7.63 -0.46
CA LYS A 193 15.32 -8.78 -1.25
C LYS A 193 14.35 -9.70 -0.48
N TYR A 194 14.42 -9.71 0.85
CA TYR A 194 13.70 -10.66 1.69
C TYR A 194 12.83 -9.93 2.71
N THR A 195 11.63 -10.46 2.96
CA THR A 195 10.75 -9.92 4.00
C THR A 195 11.36 -10.14 5.39
N PRO A 196 11.01 -9.34 6.41
CA PRO A 196 11.53 -9.51 7.76
C PRO A 196 11.36 -10.95 8.28
N GLY A 197 10.19 -11.57 8.03
CA GLY A 197 9.95 -12.97 8.40
C GLY A 197 10.89 -13.97 7.70
N GLN A 198 11.25 -13.72 6.44
CA GLN A 198 12.23 -14.53 5.70
C GLN A 198 13.66 -14.33 6.21
N LYS A 199 14.00 -13.13 6.71
CA LYS A 199 15.32 -12.84 7.31
C LYS A 199 15.51 -13.52 8.66
N VAL A 200 14.46 -13.58 9.48
CA VAL A 200 14.54 -14.13 10.85
C VAL A 200 14.53 -15.66 10.85
N ARG A 201 13.79 -16.31 9.94
CA ARG A 201 13.60 -17.77 9.95
C ARG A 201 14.92 -18.57 9.91
N PRO A 202 15.89 -18.28 9.01
CA PRO A 202 17.17 -18.97 8.99
C PRO A 202 18.06 -18.71 10.21
N ARG A 203 17.79 -17.63 10.97
CA ARG A 203 18.55 -17.25 12.17
C ARG A 203 18.01 -17.92 13.42
N ARG A 204 16.68 -18.04 13.54
CA ARG A 204 16.01 -18.70 14.67
C ARG A 204 16.37 -20.19 14.76
N GLN A 205 16.48 -20.89 13.64
CA GLN A 205 16.83 -22.32 13.59
C GLN A 205 18.27 -22.63 14.04
N ARG A 206 19.07 -21.62 14.41
CA ARG A 206 20.47 -21.80 14.81
C ARG A 206 20.74 -21.48 16.29
N LEU A 207 19.73 -20.95 17.00
CA LEU A 207 19.82 -20.57 18.42
C LEU A 207 19.22 -21.63 19.36
N GLY A 208 18.60 -22.68 18.81
CA GLY A 208 18.17 -23.87 19.55
C GLY A 208 19.00 -25.05 19.10
#